data_AF-A0A965R713-F1
#
_entry.id   AF-A0A965R713-F1
#
_cell.length_a   1.000
_cell.length_b   1.000
_cell.length_c   1.000
_cell.angle_alpha   90.00
_cell.angle_beta   90.00
_cell.angle_gamma   90.00
#
_symmetry.space_group_name_H-M   'P 1'
#
loop_
_entity.id
_entity.type
_entity.pdbx_description
1 polymer ?
#
loop_
_entity_poly.entity_id
_entity_poly.type
_entity_poly.pdbx_seq_one_letter_code
_entity_poly.pdbx_strand_id
1 'polypeptide(L)' 'MNVICESGSTLISLQADEIGDVVEMETHDLEAPPATTADGIKEMLEGVYKMPNRILSIVDVDRIFNRINNHEKIGG' A
#
# COMPACT_ATOMS: atom_id res chain seq x y z
N MET A 1 -0.18 15.90 2.86
CA MET A 1 -1.41 15.85 2.06
C MET A 1 -2.17 14.57 2.39
N ASN A 2 -3.50 14.56 2.30
CA ASN A 2 -4.31 13.39 2.65
C ASN A 2 -4.84 12.71 1.39
N VAL A 3 -4.67 11.39 1.32
CA VAL A 3 -5.35 10.52 0.35
C VAL A 3 -6.48 9.83 1.09
N ILE A 4 -7.72 10.05 0.63
CA ILE A 4 -8.89 9.39 1.22
C ILE A 4 -9.19 8.14 0.40
N CYS A 5 -9.17 6.99 1.06
CA CYS A 5 -9.47 5.69 0.49
C CYS A 5 -10.72 5.10 1.17
N GLU A 6 -11.42 4.23 0.47
CA GLU A 6 -12.56 3.49 1.01
C GLU A 6 -12.17 2.01 1.15
N SER A 7 -12.50 1.42 2.31
CA SER A 7 -12.43 -0.02 2.56
C SER A 7 -13.78 -0.48 3.10
N GLY A 8 -14.52 -1.25 2.30
CA GLY A 8 -15.91 -1.60 2.59
C GLY A 8 -16.79 -0.35 2.72
N SER A 9 -17.27 -0.06 3.92
CA SER A 9 -18.06 1.15 4.24
C SER A 9 -17.31 2.14 5.14
N THR A 10 -15.98 2.01 5.22
CA THR A 10 -15.13 2.83 6.09
C THR A 10 -14.19 3.68 5.24
N LEU A 11 -14.09 4.97 5.59
CA LEU A 11 -13.11 5.87 4.99
C LEU A 11 -11.82 5.87 5.81
N ILE A 12 -10.69 5.83 5.09
CA ILE A 12 -9.34 5.83 5.64
C ILE A 12 -8.60 7.01 5.04
N SER A 13 -7.94 7.81 5.88
CA SER A 13 -7.07 8.91 5.43
C SER A 13 -5.62 8.49 5.56
N LEU A 14 -4.91 8.39 4.45
CA LEU A 14 -3.47 8.14 4.41
C LEU A 14 -2.72 9.48 4.26
N GLN A 15 -1.72 9.70 5.11
CA GLN A 15 -0.86 10.86 4.99
C GLN A 15 0.23 10.60 3.96
N ALA A 16 0.34 11.48 2.97
CA ALA A 16 1.39 11.48 1.96
C ALA A 16 2.15 12.80 2.01
N ASP A 17 3.47 12.75 1.76
CA ASP A 17 4.30 13.94 1.63
C ASP A 17 3.92 14.73 0.37
N GLU A 18 3.76 14.03 -0.75
CA GLU A 18 3.43 14.59 -2.06
C GLU A 18 2.52 13.62 -2.84
N ILE A 19 1.68 14.17 -3.72
CA ILE A 19 0.91 13.39 -4.70
C ILE A 19 1.58 13.56 -6.04
N GLY A 20 1.99 12.43 -6.62
CA GLY A 20 2.55 12.38 -7.96
C GLY A 20 1.48 12.34 -9.04
N ASP A 21 1.92 12.04 -10.26
CA ASP A 21 1.05 11.88 -11.43
C ASP A 21 0.32 10.53 -11.44
N VAL A 22 -0.75 10.47 -12.23
CA VAL A 22 -1.41 9.22 -12.60
C VAL A 22 -0.62 8.55 -13.72
N VAL A 23 -0.28 7.27 -13.55
CA VAL A 23 0.46 6.48 -14.54
C VAL A 23 -0.34 5.24 -14.93
N GLU A 24 -0.32 4.89 -16.21
CA GLU A 24 -0.89 3.65 -16.73
C GLU A 24 0.17 2.55 -16.69
N MET A 25 -0.21 1.37 -16.19
CA MET A 25 0.70 0.26 -15.94
C MET A 25 0.05 -1.04 -16.39
N GLU A 26 0.85 -1.95 -16.93
CA GLU A 26 0.38 -3.27 -17.36
C GLU A 26 0.42 -4.26 -16.18
N THR A 27 -0.67 -4.96 -15.92
CA THR A 27 -0.76 -5.87 -14.76
C THR A 27 0.27 -7.00 -14.76
N HIS A 28 0.80 -7.37 -15.94
CA HIS A 28 1.84 -8.40 -16.06
C HIS A 28 3.24 -7.93 -15.62
N ASP A 29 3.45 -6.61 -15.48
CA ASP A 29 4.70 -6.02 -14.98
C ASP A 29 4.74 -5.95 -13.44
N LEU A 30 3.66 -6.35 -12.77
CA LEU A 30 3.61 -6.38 -11.32
C LEU A 30 4.49 -7.51 -10.79
N GLU A 31 5.50 -7.15 -10.00
CA GLU A 31 6.41 -8.11 -9.39
C GLU A 31 6.21 -8.20 -7.88
N ALA A 32 6.69 -9.30 -7.29
CA ALA A 32 6.71 -9.45 -5.84
C ALA A 32 7.60 -8.36 -5.19
N PRO A 33 7.26 -7.89 -3.98
CA PRO A 33 8.10 -6.93 -3.26
C PRO A 33 9.54 -7.45 -3.09
N PRO A 34 10.56 -6.58 -3.14
CA PRO A 34 11.95 -6.98 -2.96
C PRO A 34 12.18 -7.76 -1.66
N ALA A 35 13.09 -8.72 -1.68
CA ALA A 35 13.40 -9.55 -0.50
C ALA A 35 13.84 -8.70 0.72
N THR A 36 14.43 -7.54 0.48
CA THR A 36 14.87 -6.56 1.48
C THR A 36 13.74 -5.77 2.13
N THR A 37 12.51 -5.88 1.62
CA THR A 37 11.33 -5.23 2.22
C THR A 37 11.05 -5.86 3.59
N ALA A 38 10.79 -5.04 4.61
CA ALA A 38 10.44 -5.55 5.93
C ALA A 38 9.11 -6.33 5.88
N ASP A 39 9.01 -7.43 6.62
CA ASP A 39 7.86 -8.36 6.49
C ASP A 39 6.52 -7.69 6.83
N GLY A 40 6.48 -6.85 7.86
CA GLY A 40 5.26 -6.08 8.19
C GLY A 40 4.83 -5.11 7.09
N ILE A 41 5.76 -4.66 6.23
CA ILE A 41 5.45 -3.85 5.05
C ILE A 41 4.99 -4.75 3.90
N LYS A 42 5.67 -5.89 3.66
CA LYS A 42 5.29 -6.86 2.61
C LYS A 42 3.82 -7.29 2.73
N GLU A 43 3.34 -7.49 3.96
CA GLU A 43 1.95 -7.85 4.24
C GLU A 43 0.93 -6.80 3.76
N MET A 44 1.33 -5.53 3.63
CA MET A 44 0.47 -4.42 3.20
C MET A 44 0.62 -4.09 1.70
N LEU A 45 1.52 -4.76 0.98
CA LEU A 45 1.76 -4.53 -0.44
C LEU A 45 1.09 -5.62 -1.28
N GLU A 46 0.55 -5.22 -2.43
CA GLU A 46 0.16 -6.16 -3.48
C GLU A 46 1.40 -6.59 -4.29
N GLY A 47 2.31 -5.65 -4.54
CA GLY A 47 3.53 -5.86 -5.30
C GLY A 47 4.26 -4.56 -5.57
N VAL A 48 5.18 -4.59 -6.52
CA VAL A 48 5.90 -3.42 -7.00
C VAL A 48 5.98 -3.41 -8.51
N TYR A 49 5.96 -2.22 -9.10
CA TYR A 49 6.36 -2.01 -10.49
C TYR A 49 7.77 -1.43 -10.55
N LYS A 50 8.59 -1.98 -11.44
CA LYS A 50 9.90 -1.41 -11.77
C LYS A 50 9.74 -0.37 -12.85
N MET A 51 10.16 0.85 -12.56
CA MET A 51 10.27 1.93 -13.54
C MET A 51 11.76 2.21 -13.79
N PRO A 52 12.13 2.93 -14.87
CA PRO A 52 13.53 3.11 -15.25
C PRO A 52 14.46 3.59 -14.11
N ASN A 53 13.98 4.48 -13.24
CA ASN A 53 14.79 5.09 -12.17
C ASN A 53 14.14 5.02 -10.78
N ARG A 54 13.07 4.23 -10.62
CA ARG A 54 12.35 4.13 -9.34
C ARG A 54 11.56 2.83 -9.24
N ILE A 55 11.20 2.47 -8.03
CA ILE A 55 10.27 1.38 -7.75
C ILE A 55 8.97 2.03 -7.27
N LEU A 56 7.85 1.62 -7.86
CA LEU A 56 6.52 2.04 -7.43
C LEU A 56 5.85 0.90 -6.67
N SER A 57 5.66 1.08 -5.36
CA SER A 57 4.98 0.08 -4.53
C SER A 57 3.47 0.21 -4.63
N ILE A 58 2.78 -0.91 -4.83
CA ILE A 58 1.32 -0.96 -4.84
C ILE A 58 0.85 -1.33 -3.44
N VAL A 59 0.21 -0.37 -2.79
CA VAL A 59 -0.29 -0.47 -1.42
C VAL A 59 -1.73 -0.98 -1.44
N ASP A 60 -1.99 -2.06 -0.70
CA ASP A 60 -3.33 -2.65 -0.58
C ASP A 60 -4.03 -2.02 0.63
N VAL A 61 -5.03 -1.18 0.36
CA VAL A 61 -5.78 -0.42 1.37
C VAL A 61 -6.53 -1.34 2.33
N ASP A 62 -7.10 -2.43 1.84
CA ASP A 62 -7.84 -3.39 2.66
C ASP A 62 -6.90 -4.13 3.62
N ARG A 63 -5.69 -4.50 3.16
CA ARG A 63 -4.67 -5.09 4.04
C ARG A 63 -4.19 -4.11 5.10
N ILE A 64 -3.98 -2.83 4.74
CA ILE A 64 -3.66 -1.78 5.73
C ILE A 64 -4.77 -1.68 6.77
N PHE A 65 -6.02 -1.56 6.34
CA PHE A 65 -7.17 -1.42 7.24
C PHE A 65 -7.24 -2.59 8.22
N ASN A 66 -7.15 -3.82 7.70
CA ASN A 66 -7.17 -5.02 8.50
C ASN A 66 -5.99 -5.05 9.49
N ARG A 67 -4.79 -4.63 9.07
CA ARG A 67 -3.60 -4.62 9.94
C ARG A 67 -3.74 -3.63 11.10
N ILE A 68 -4.26 -2.44 10.85
CA ILE A 68 -4.49 -1.40 11.86
C ILE A 68 -5.55 -1.87 12.87
N ASN A 69 -6.69 -2.39 12.38
CA ASN A 69 -7.77 -2.86 13.25
C ASN A 69 -7.39 -4.11 14.07
N ASN A 70 -6.52 -4.96 13.54
CA ASN A 70 -6.05 -6.13 14.28
C ASN A 70 -5.05 -5.76 15.40
N HIS A 71 -4.38 -4.61 15.32
CA HIS A 71 -3.52 -4.09 16.40
C HIS A 71 -4.32 -3.54 17.59
N GLU A 72 -5.57 -3.10 17.39
CA GLU A 72 -6.42 -2.64 18.49
C GLU A 72 -6.91 -3.79 19.40
N LYS A 73 -6.92 -5.03 18.91
CA LYS A 73 -7.43 -6.19 19.66
C LYS A 73 -6.46 -6.79 20.68
N ILE A 74 -5.23 -6.26 20.80
CA ILE A 74 -4.18 -6.78 21.70
C ILE A 74 -4.00 -5.93 22.97
N GLY A 75 -4.96 -5.03 23.25
CA GLY A 75 -5.00 -4.17 24.43
C GLY A 75 -6.19 -4.43 25.37
N GLY A 76 -6.61 -5.70 25.50
CA GLY A 76 -7.66 -6.15 26.43
C GLY A 76 -7.13 -7.16 27.44
#